data_AF-N6TV62-F1
#
_entry.id   AF-N6TV62-F1
#
_cell.length_a   1.000
_cell.length_b   1.000
_cell.length_c   1.000
_cell.angle_alpha   90.00
_cell.angle_beta   90.00
_cell.angle_gamma   90.00
#
_symmetry.space_group_name_H-M   'P 1'
#
loop_
_entity.id
_entity.type
_entity.pdbx_description
1 polymer ?
#
loop_
_entity_poly.entity_id
_entity_poly.type
_entity_poly.pdbx_seq_one_letter_code
_entity_poly.pdbx_strand_id
1 'polypeptide(L)'
;MAASDKHGLDSIITLHKQLDDDEDGNIDYAESDNFLKEELKYHSGTEKRQKAFHQNNDMHISVKELWEAWLKSEVHNWTVEQTTEWLINNVHLPQYAPNFLLNKVKGANVPRLAVNNANYLGILGIKDPIHKQKISLKAMDVVLFGPPKGNVIHS
;
A
#
# COMPACT_ATOMS: atom_id res chain seq x y z
N MET A 1 8.84 -19.93 -8.09
CA MET A 1 8.52 -18.52 -7.77
C MET A 1 7.84 -17.88 -8.96
N ALA A 2 6.63 -17.34 -8.79
CA ALA A 2 5.88 -16.75 -9.89
C ALA A 2 6.44 -15.36 -10.22
N ALA A 3 6.53 -14.99 -11.49
CA ALA A 3 7.05 -13.68 -11.92
C ALA A 3 6.29 -12.48 -11.29
N SER A 4 5.08 -12.70 -10.79
CA SER A 4 4.31 -11.69 -10.04
C SER A 4 4.92 -11.34 -8.69
N ASP A 5 5.59 -12.30 -8.04
CA ASP A 5 6.25 -12.11 -6.73
C ASP A 5 7.46 -11.17 -6.87
N LYS A 6 8.19 -11.26 -7.99
CA LYS A 6 9.38 -10.43 -8.24
C LYS A 6 9.04 -8.95 -8.31
N HIS A 7 7.97 -8.59 -9.02
CA HIS A 7 7.54 -7.20 -9.12
C HIS A 7 6.89 -6.69 -7.82
N GLY A 8 6.18 -7.55 -7.09
CA GLY A 8 5.66 -7.21 -5.77
C GLY A 8 6.79 -6.92 -4.79
N LEU A 9 7.81 -7.78 -4.75
CA LEU A 9 8.98 -7.64 -3.89
C LEU A 9 9.79 -6.38 -4.21
N ASP A 10 10.07 -6.13 -5.49
CA ASP A 10 10.75 -4.90 -5.94
C ASP A 10 10.01 -3.63 -5.50
N SER A 11 8.67 -3.66 -5.58
CA SER A 11 7.85 -2.58 -5.07
C SER A 11 7.91 -2.44 -3.55
N ILE A 12 7.87 -3.55 -2.80
CA ILE A 12 8.02 -3.49 -1.33
C ILE A 12 9.40 -2.97 -0.93
N ILE A 13 10.47 -3.38 -1.61
CA ILE A 13 11.83 -2.86 -1.40
C ILE A 13 11.85 -1.35 -1.63
N THR A 14 11.23 -0.89 -2.71
CA THR A 14 11.18 0.53 -3.05
C THR A 14 10.35 1.32 -2.03
N LEU A 15 9.24 0.76 -1.54
CA LEU A 15 8.47 1.38 -0.45
C LEU A 15 9.28 1.45 0.83
N HIS A 16 9.97 0.37 1.18
CA HIS A 16 10.81 0.32 2.37
C HIS A 16 11.88 1.42 2.31
N LYS A 17 12.58 1.54 1.18
CA LYS A 17 13.53 2.64 0.92
C LYS A 17 12.95 4.04 0.91
N GLN A 18 11.64 4.20 0.72
CA GLN A 18 10.99 5.51 0.83
C GLN A 18 10.62 5.85 2.27
N LEU A 19 10.57 4.84 3.14
CA LEU A 19 10.24 4.96 4.56
C LEU A 19 11.49 5.01 5.42
N ASP A 20 12.54 4.29 5.04
CA ASP A 20 13.90 4.25 5.61
C ASP A 20 14.68 5.48 5.14
N ASP A 21 14.63 6.57 5.92
CA ASP A 21 15.22 7.89 5.64
C ASP A 21 16.72 7.92 5.94
N ASP A 22 17.19 7.17 6.95
CA ASP A 22 18.60 7.05 7.29
C ASP A 22 19.34 5.92 6.55
N GLU A 23 18.61 5.15 5.72
CA GLU A 23 19.09 4.05 4.91
C GLU A 23 19.83 2.97 5.74
N ASP A 24 19.42 2.76 6.99
CA ASP A 24 20.00 1.75 7.90
C ASP A 24 19.56 0.32 7.52
N GLY A 25 18.52 0.22 6.69
CA GLY A 25 17.92 -1.04 6.24
C GLY A 25 16.70 -1.46 7.06
N ASN A 26 16.25 -0.63 7.99
CA ASN A 26 15.06 -0.83 8.79
C ASN A 26 14.16 0.41 8.75
N ILE A 27 12.91 0.25 9.20
CA ILE A 27 12.01 1.38 9.41
C ILE A 27 11.73 1.46 10.90
N ASP A 28 12.15 2.56 11.50
CA ASP A 28 11.93 2.88 12.89
C ASP A 28 10.56 3.54 13.16
N TYR A 29 10.22 3.60 14.44
CA TYR A 29 9.03 4.32 14.90
C TYR A 29 9.02 5.79 14.46
N ALA A 30 10.17 6.47 14.51
CA ALA A 30 10.27 7.88 14.16
C ALA A 30 10.01 8.11 12.66
N GLU A 31 10.60 7.27 11.81
CA GLU A 31 10.50 7.37 10.37
C GLU A 31 9.10 7.05 9.86
N SER A 32 8.51 5.97 10.37
CA SER A 32 7.13 5.62 10.06
C SER A 32 6.13 6.65 10.61
N ASP A 33 6.39 7.30 11.75
CA ASP A 33 5.55 8.39 12.28
C ASP A 33 5.66 9.65 11.42
N ASN A 34 6.87 9.99 10.95
CA ASN A 34 7.09 11.08 10.03
C ASN A 34 6.32 10.85 8.72
N PHE A 35 6.44 9.65 8.14
CA PHE A 35 5.72 9.27 6.93
C PHE A 35 4.19 9.39 7.09
N LEU A 36 3.62 8.91 8.21
CA LEU A 36 2.18 9.02 8.45
C LEU A 36 1.69 10.48 8.46
N LYS A 37 2.49 11.39 9.00
CA LYS A 37 2.16 12.81 9.13
C LYS A 37 2.42 13.60 7.86
N GLU A 38 3.56 13.38 7.22
CA GLU A 38 4.00 14.15 6.05
C GLU A 38 3.34 13.64 4.77
N GLU A 39 3.39 12.33 4.52
CA GLU A 39 2.92 11.73 3.27
C GLU A 39 1.42 11.42 3.32
N LEU A 40 0.97 10.69 4.34
CA LEU A 40 -0.44 10.31 4.46
C LEU A 40 -1.31 11.41 5.08
N LYS A 41 -0.70 12.50 5.57
CA LYS A 41 -1.38 13.63 6.23
C LYS A 41 -2.34 13.19 7.33
N TYR A 42 -2.03 12.09 8.02
CA TYR A 42 -2.77 11.65 9.19
C TYR A 42 -2.34 12.50 10.39
N HIS A 43 -3.17 13.48 10.73
CA HIS A 43 -2.98 14.33 11.91
C HIS A 43 -3.57 13.68 13.18
N SER A 44 -4.30 12.57 13.06
CA SER A 44 -4.96 11.87 14.17
C SER A 44 -5.07 10.37 13.90
N GLY A 45 -4.77 9.53 14.90
CA GLY A 45 -4.82 8.07 14.77
C GLY A 45 -3.53 7.41 14.27
N THR A 46 -2.44 8.17 14.18
CA THR A 46 -1.10 7.64 13.86
C THR A 46 -0.67 6.60 14.88
N GLU A 47 -0.91 6.81 16.18
CA GLU A 47 -0.60 5.84 17.25
C GLU A 47 -1.19 4.43 17.02
N LYS A 48 -2.41 4.34 16.48
CA LYS A 48 -3.03 3.04 16.18
C LYS A 48 -2.39 2.36 14.98
N ARG A 49 -1.98 3.15 13.97
CA ARG A 49 -1.29 2.67 12.77
C ARG A 49 0.15 2.28 13.09
N GLN A 50 0.85 3.12 13.84
CA GLN A 50 2.15 2.87 14.46
C GLN A 50 2.16 1.57 15.25
N LYS A 51 1.22 1.44 16.20
CA LYS A 51 1.06 0.20 16.96
C LYS A 51 0.70 -0.98 16.05
N ALA A 52 0.01 -0.76 14.93
CA ALA A 52 -0.32 -1.80 13.96
C ALA A 52 0.86 -2.23 13.08
N PHE A 53 1.81 -1.33 12.85
CA PHE A 53 3.04 -1.58 12.13
C PHE A 53 4.03 -2.32 13.04
N HIS A 54 4.27 -1.79 14.24
CA HIS A 54 5.20 -2.32 15.23
C HIS A 54 4.53 -3.31 16.23
N GLN A 55 3.50 -4.06 15.81
CA GLN A 55 2.66 -4.89 16.72
C GLN A 55 3.42 -5.90 17.56
N ASN A 56 4.59 -6.34 17.10
CA ASN A 56 5.36 -7.42 17.72
C ASN A 56 6.53 -6.93 18.59
N ASN A 57 6.51 -5.66 19.01
CA ASN A 57 7.60 -5.04 19.77
C ASN A 57 8.92 -4.94 18.96
N ASP A 58 8.83 -5.11 17.65
CA ASP A 58 9.89 -4.81 16.71
C ASP A 58 9.90 -3.30 16.49
N MET A 59 10.90 -2.64 17.09
CA MET A 59 11.11 -1.20 16.91
C MET A 59 11.61 -0.88 15.49
N HIS A 60 12.05 -1.89 14.75
CA HIS A 60 12.67 -1.80 13.43
C HIS A 60 11.94 -2.77 12.50
N ILE A 61 11.48 -2.33 11.32
CA ILE A 61 10.91 -3.24 10.32
C ILE A 61 11.85 -3.38 9.14
N SER A 62 12.45 -4.57 8.99
CA SER A 62 13.26 -4.90 7.83
C SER A 62 12.40 -5.11 6.56
N VAL A 63 12.99 -4.90 5.38
CA VAL A 63 12.38 -5.21 4.06
C VAL A 63 11.70 -6.59 4.04
N LYS A 64 12.37 -7.59 4.62
CA LYS A 64 11.88 -8.98 4.65
C LYS A 64 10.60 -9.10 5.48
N GLU A 65 10.55 -8.46 6.64
CA GLU A 65 9.38 -8.49 7.51
C GLU A 65 8.21 -7.77 6.88
N LEU A 66 8.48 -6.64 6.21
CA LEU A 66 7.46 -5.93 5.45
C LEU A 66 6.90 -6.80 4.31
N TRP A 67 7.77 -7.53 3.60
CA TRP A 67 7.35 -8.48 2.57
C TRP A 67 6.54 -9.65 3.13
N GLU A 68 6.95 -10.23 4.27
CA GLU A 68 6.22 -11.32 4.91
C GLU A 68 4.86 -10.87 5.47
N ALA A 69 4.80 -9.67 6.07
CA ALA A 69 3.56 -9.06 6.53
C ALA A 69 2.61 -8.80 5.36
N TRP A 70 3.12 -8.29 4.25
CA TRP A 70 2.36 -8.10 3.01
C TRP A 70 1.81 -9.43 2.47
N LEU A 71 2.63 -10.47 2.38
CA LEU A 71 2.19 -11.80 1.90
C LEU A 71 1.10 -12.42 2.79
N LYS A 72 1.18 -12.19 4.11
CA LYS A 72 0.18 -12.65 5.09
C LYS A 72 -1.06 -11.76 5.14
N SER A 73 -1.01 -10.56 4.55
CA SER A 73 -2.12 -9.61 4.54
C SER A 73 -3.27 -10.08 3.64
N GLU A 74 -4.50 -9.78 4.05
CA GLU A 74 -5.70 -10.01 3.23
C GLU A 74 -5.63 -9.25 1.90
N VAL A 75 -4.97 -8.08 1.90
CA VAL A 75 -4.83 -7.23 0.72
C VAL A 75 -4.08 -7.95 -0.40
N HIS A 76 -3.11 -8.80 -0.10
CA HIS A 76 -2.41 -9.59 -1.11
C HIS A 76 -3.34 -10.56 -1.84
N ASN A 77 -4.33 -11.11 -1.12
CA ASN A 77 -5.30 -12.07 -1.63
C ASN A 77 -6.53 -11.42 -2.27
N TRP A 78 -6.59 -10.08 -2.36
CA TRP A 78 -7.73 -9.40 -2.96
C TRP A 78 -7.95 -9.77 -4.42
N THR A 79 -9.22 -10.00 -4.75
CA THR A 79 -9.64 -10.16 -6.13
C THR A 79 -9.67 -8.81 -6.87
N VAL A 80 -9.87 -8.87 -8.18
CA VAL A 80 -10.02 -7.66 -9.00
C VAL A 80 -11.22 -6.83 -8.54
N GLU A 81 -12.30 -7.49 -8.14
CA GLU A 81 -13.51 -6.85 -7.61
C GLU A 81 -13.21 -6.12 -6.30
N GLN A 82 -12.59 -6.80 -5.33
CA GLN A 82 -12.22 -6.18 -4.05
C GLN A 82 -11.28 -4.98 -4.22
N THR A 83 -10.29 -5.11 -5.11
CA THR A 83 -9.36 -4.02 -5.41
C THR A 83 -10.08 -2.83 -6.08
N THR A 84 -11.09 -3.11 -6.89
CA THR A 84 -11.94 -2.10 -7.56
C THR A 84 -12.88 -1.43 -6.56
N GLU A 85 -13.50 -2.19 -5.66
CA GLU A 85 -14.32 -1.64 -4.58
C GLU A 85 -13.50 -0.78 -3.62
N TRP A 86 -12.27 -1.18 -3.32
CA TRP A 86 -11.35 -0.36 -2.55
C TRP A 86 -11.08 0.99 -3.23
N LEU A 87 -10.82 0.99 -4.54
CA LEU A 87 -10.63 2.21 -5.32
C LEU A 87 -11.87 3.13 -5.27
N ILE A 88 -13.08 2.55 -5.36
CA ILE A 88 -14.34 3.30 -5.33
C ILE A 88 -14.62 3.87 -3.93
N ASN A 89 -14.56 3.02 -2.90
CA ASN A 89 -15.02 3.35 -1.56
C ASN A 89 -13.96 4.02 -0.68
N ASN A 90 -12.68 3.67 -0.84
CA ASN A 90 -11.59 4.18 0.01
C ASN A 90 -10.76 5.24 -0.68
N VAL A 91 -10.51 5.08 -1.98
CA VAL A 91 -9.76 6.08 -2.77
C VAL A 91 -10.70 7.15 -3.34
N HIS A 92 -12.00 6.85 -3.41
CA HIS A 92 -13.03 7.74 -3.99
C HIS A 92 -12.72 8.10 -5.45
N LEU A 93 -12.29 7.12 -6.25
CA LEU A 93 -11.98 7.29 -7.67
C LEU A 93 -12.69 6.23 -8.53
N PRO A 94 -14.04 6.21 -8.55
CA PRO A 94 -14.81 5.23 -9.32
C PRO A 94 -14.55 5.31 -10.83
N GLN A 95 -14.09 6.46 -11.32
CA GLN A 95 -13.76 6.65 -12.75
C GLN A 95 -12.69 5.68 -13.29
N TYR A 96 -11.82 5.14 -12.44
CA TYR A 96 -10.78 4.19 -12.88
C TYR A 96 -11.17 2.72 -12.66
N ALA A 97 -12.32 2.44 -12.03
CA ALA A 97 -12.85 1.09 -11.83
C ALA A 97 -12.87 0.22 -13.10
N PRO A 98 -13.39 0.69 -14.26
CA PRO A 98 -13.39 -0.12 -15.47
C PRO A 98 -11.97 -0.47 -15.96
N ASN A 99 -10.99 0.42 -15.78
CA ASN A 99 -9.60 0.15 -16.14
C ASN A 99 -8.96 -0.87 -15.20
N PHE A 100 -9.30 -0.85 -13.92
CA PHE A 100 -8.84 -1.85 -12.94
C PHE A 100 -9.37 -3.24 -13.28
N LEU A 101 -10.65 -3.33 -13.65
CA LEU A 101 -11.28 -4.58 -14.11
C LEU A 101 -10.63 -5.08 -15.41
N LEU A 102 -10.46 -4.19 -16.40
CA LEU A 102 -9.88 -4.53 -17.71
C LEU A 102 -8.44 -5.03 -17.58
N ASN A 103 -7.63 -4.37 -16.75
CA ASN A 103 -6.23 -4.74 -16.51
C ASN A 103 -6.07 -5.86 -15.47
N LYS A 104 -7.18 -6.41 -14.95
CA LYS A 104 -7.21 -7.47 -13.94
C LYS A 104 -6.32 -7.15 -12.73
N VAL A 105 -6.43 -5.92 -12.24
CA VAL A 105 -5.65 -5.44 -11.10
C VAL A 105 -6.15 -6.12 -9.83
N LYS A 106 -5.34 -7.03 -9.30
CA LYS A 106 -5.60 -7.76 -8.05
C LYS A 106 -4.78 -7.22 -6.89
N GLY A 107 -5.00 -7.76 -5.70
CA GLY A 107 -4.26 -7.48 -4.48
C GLY A 107 -2.74 -7.48 -4.63
N ALA A 108 -2.20 -8.53 -5.28
CA ALA A 108 -0.76 -8.65 -5.57
C ALA A 108 -0.16 -7.51 -6.42
N ASN A 109 -0.98 -6.65 -7.04
CA ASN A 109 -0.54 -5.51 -7.83
C ASN A 109 -0.58 -4.19 -7.02
N VAL A 110 -1.19 -4.18 -5.84
CA VAL A 110 -1.30 -2.99 -4.97
C VAL A 110 0.07 -2.42 -4.56
N PRO A 111 1.12 -3.20 -4.25
CA PRO A 111 2.45 -2.65 -3.98
C PRO A 111 2.99 -1.83 -5.15
N ARG A 112 2.64 -2.20 -6.39
CA ARG A 112 3.05 -1.47 -7.60
C ARG A 112 2.33 -0.13 -7.75
N LEU A 113 1.12 -0.02 -7.20
CA LEU A 113 0.38 1.24 -7.12
C LEU A 113 0.99 2.16 -6.05
N ALA A 114 1.43 1.57 -4.95
CA ALA A 114 2.04 2.27 -3.81
C ALA A 114 3.34 2.98 -4.20
N VAL A 115 4.24 2.33 -4.95
CA VAL A 115 5.49 2.95 -5.44
C VAL A 115 5.32 3.98 -6.56
N ASN A 116 4.08 4.41 -6.85
CA ASN A 116 3.75 5.37 -7.89
C ASN A 116 4.39 5.03 -9.25
N ASN A 117 4.34 3.77 -9.67
CA ASN A 117 4.94 3.36 -10.93
C ASN A 117 4.22 4.06 -12.11
N ALA A 118 4.83 5.11 -12.64
CA ALA A 118 4.23 5.99 -13.64
C ALA A 118 3.79 5.24 -14.91
N ASN A 119 4.52 4.20 -15.31
CA ASN A 119 4.17 3.35 -16.45
C ASN A 119 2.90 2.55 -16.15
N TYR A 120 2.84 1.91 -14.98
CA TYR A 120 1.69 1.09 -14.58
C TYR A 120 0.42 1.94 -14.38
N LEU A 121 0.52 3.08 -13.70
CA LEU A 121 -0.59 4.01 -13.54
C LEU A 121 -1.06 4.59 -14.88
N GLY A 122 -0.13 4.82 -15.81
CA GLY A 122 -0.43 5.22 -17.18
C GLY A 122 -1.25 4.18 -17.94
N ILE A 123 -0.93 2.89 -17.79
CA ILE A 123 -1.70 1.77 -18.37
C ILE A 123 -3.12 1.72 -17.79
N LEU A 124 -3.28 2.05 -16.50
CA LEU A 124 -4.59 2.14 -15.84
C LEU A 124 -5.37 3.41 -16.21
N GLY A 125 -4.83 4.26 -17.09
CA GLY A 125 -5.46 5.51 -17.52
C GLY A 125 -5.40 6.63 -16.49
N ILE A 126 -4.59 6.49 -15.43
CA ILE A 126 -4.42 7.50 -14.39
C ILE A 126 -3.33 8.47 -14.84
N LYS A 127 -3.75 9.58 -15.44
CA LYS A 127 -2.82 10.62 -15.94
C LYS A 127 -2.64 11.75 -14.93
N ASP A 128 -3.70 12.09 -14.20
CA ASP A 128 -3.70 13.16 -13.20
C ASP A 128 -2.70 12.90 -12.08
N PRO A 129 -1.72 13.80 -11.85
CA PRO A 129 -0.72 13.64 -10.80
C PRO A 129 -1.35 13.58 -9.40
N ILE A 130 -2.46 14.31 -9.19
CA ILE A 130 -3.22 14.29 -7.94
C ILE A 130 -3.82 12.89 -7.69
N HIS A 131 -4.40 12.27 -8.72
CA HIS A 131 -4.97 10.93 -8.60
C HIS A 131 -3.89 9.86 -8.42
N LYS A 132 -2.76 10.01 -9.11
CA LYS A 132 -1.58 9.14 -8.90
C LYS A 132 -1.13 9.18 -7.45
N GLN A 133 -0.88 10.38 -6.92
CA GLN A 133 -0.46 10.55 -5.52
C GLN A 133 -1.51 9.99 -4.56
N LYS A 134 -2.80 10.27 -4.77
CA LYS A 134 -3.88 9.75 -3.90
C LYS A 134 -3.93 8.22 -3.89
N ILE A 135 -3.81 7.59 -5.07
CA ILE A 135 -3.80 6.12 -5.19
C ILE A 135 -2.55 5.55 -4.54
N SER A 136 -1.38 6.14 -4.77
CA SER A 136 -0.12 5.69 -4.16
C SER A 136 -0.18 5.77 -2.64
N LEU A 137 -0.60 6.90 -2.08
CA LEU A 137 -0.80 7.06 -0.62
C LEU A 137 -1.77 6.03 -0.05
N LYS A 138 -2.93 5.84 -0.67
CA LYS A 138 -3.90 4.83 -0.20
C LYS A 138 -3.34 3.41 -0.34
N ALA A 139 -2.62 3.12 -1.42
CA ALA A 139 -2.00 1.82 -1.66
C ALA A 139 -0.90 1.54 -0.63
N MET A 140 -0.12 2.53 -0.24
CA MET A 140 0.86 2.45 0.85
C MET A 140 0.15 2.13 2.17
N ASP A 141 -0.93 2.84 2.51
CA ASP A 141 -1.70 2.56 3.74
C ASP A 141 -2.17 1.09 3.81
N VAL A 142 -2.67 0.52 2.70
CA VAL A 142 -3.14 -0.87 2.72
C VAL A 142 -2.02 -1.91 2.67
N VAL A 143 -0.87 -1.57 2.09
CA VAL A 143 0.30 -2.43 2.08
C VAL A 143 0.94 -2.49 3.47
N LEU A 144 1.06 -1.34 4.14
CA LEU A 144 1.70 -1.22 5.45
C LEU A 144 0.77 -1.67 6.59
N PHE A 145 -0.51 -1.32 6.52
CA PHE A 145 -1.44 -1.50 7.64
C PHE A 145 -2.59 -2.47 7.35
N GLY A 146 -2.62 -3.08 6.17
CA GLY A 146 -3.67 -4.00 5.75
C GLY A 146 -4.95 -3.30 5.31
N PRO A 147 -6.04 -4.05 5.09
CA PRO A 147 -7.27 -3.52 4.52
C PRO A 147 -7.82 -2.38 5.40
N PRO A 148 -8.34 -1.29 4.81
CA PRO A 148 -8.86 -0.17 5.58
C PRO A 148 -10.05 -0.67 6.40
N LYS A 149 -10.04 -0.42 7.72
CA LYS A 149 -11.11 -0.82 8.64
C LYS A 149 -12.37 0.00 8.36
N GLY A 150 -13.11 -0.40 7.33
CA GLY A 150 -14.24 0.33 6.78
C GLY A 150 -15.08 -0.50 5.81
N ASN A 151 -15.20 -1.80 6.08
CA ASN A 151 -16.43 -2.60 5.94
C ASN A 151 -16.06 -4.02 6.35
N VAL A 152 -16.13 -4.27 7.65
CA VAL A 152 -16.42 -5.62 8.12
C VAL A 152 -17.83 -5.95 7.63
N ILE A 153 -17.94 -6.50 6.41
CA ILE A 153 -19.06 -7.38 6.10
C ILE A 153 -18.83 -8.63 6.94
N HIS A 154 -19.22 -8.53 8.21
CA HIS A 154 -19.55 -9.68 9.03
C HIS A 154 -20.59 -10.46 8.24
N SER A 155 -20.18 -11.63 7.73
CA SER A 155 -21.13 -12.67 7.33
C SER A 155 -21.77 -13.29 8.56
#